data_AF-A0A5C4LZS1-F1
#
_entry.id   AF-A0A5C4LZS1-F1
#
_cell.length_a   1.000
_cell.length_b   1.000
_cell.length_c   1.000
_cell.angle_alpha   90.00
_cell.angle_beta   90.00
_cell.angle_gamma   90.00
#
_symmetry.space_group_name_H-M   'P 1'
#
loop_
_entity.id
_entity.type
_entity.pdbx_description
1 polymer ?
#
loop_
_entity_poly.entity_id
_entity_poly.type
_entity_poly.pdbx_seq_one_letter_code
_entity_poly.pdbx_strand_id
1 'polypeptide(L)'
;MSTLSAEQIAQHAYKAGFRGHALTTAVAVAMAESGGNAHAHNGTPPDNSYGLWQVNMLGSLGPARREQFHLDSNKELFNADENAKAAYAISSHGKSFEPWSTYTNGAYKKHLAAAKKAAEDVAKHHGKATHHKGSSHDKGHHKGNGHDGYRVDPGQFHTYTKKAGHVAGELRSVGSRTVHAVTGIAKDSFGKVGEETGFADALGDFSRSLERQVAATGKTAQGLGSQISQAAKTYQGHEEDTGLELKKFDAKGVLG
;
A
#
# COMPACT_ATOMS: atom_id res chain seq x y z
N MET A 1 4.76 26.22 12.20
CA MET A 1 5.35 24.88 12.39
C MET A 1 5.52 24.23 11.02
N SER A 2 6.59 23.47 10.79
CA SER A 2 6.85 22.80 9.51
C SER A 2 5.95 21.57 9.35
N THR A 3 5.23 21.49 8.24
CA THR A 3 4.53 20.27 7.83
C THR A 3 5.51 19.29 7.20
N LEU A 4 5.23 18.00 7.34
CA LEU A 4 6.00 16.93 6.72
C LEU A 4 5.51 16.74 5.28
N SER A 5 6.45 16.44 4.37
CA SER A 5 6.12 16.05 3.00
C SER A 5 5.55 14.63 2.94
N ALA A 6 4.94 14.26 1.81
CA ALA A 6 4.45 12.91 1.58
C ALA A 6 5.57 11.86 1.68
N GLU A 7 6.79 12.20 1.24
CA GLU A 7 7.99 11.36 1.33
C GLU A 7 8.41 11.14 2.79
N GLN A 8 8.43 12.19 3.62
CA GLN A 8 8.75 12.06 5.04
C GLN A 8 7.69 11.21 5.77
N ILE A 9 6.41 11.42 5.47
CA ILE A 9 5.32 10.60 6.00
C ILE A 9 5.47 9.14 5.56
N ALA A 10 5.84 8.90 4.30
CA ALA A 10 6.08 7.56 3.78
C ALA A 10 7.23 6.85 4.50
N GLN A 11 8.29 7.56 4.90
CA GLN A 11 9.38 6.99 5.69
C GLN A 11 8.89 6.50 7.06
N HIS A 12 8.12 7.32 7.78
CA HIS A 12 7.55 6.93 9.08
C HIS A 12 6.57 5.75 8.94
N ALA A 13 5.68 5.78 7.95
CA ALA A 13 4.75 4.69 7.68
C ALA A 13 5.47 3.38 7.28
N TYR A 14 6.53 3.48 6.47
CA TYR A 14 7.35 2.33 6.11
C TYR A 14 8.08 1.77 7.34
N LYS A 15 8.65 2.62 8.19
CA LYS A 15 9.28 2.18 9.44
C LYS A 15 8.30 1.46 10.37
N ALA A 16 7.04 1.89 10.42
CA ALA A 16 5.98 1.25 11.20
C ALA A 16 5.52 -0.12 10.66
N GLY A 17 5.77 -0.42 9.37
CA GLY A 17 5.47 -1.73 8.78
C GLY A 17 4.54 -1.69 7.55
N PHE A 18 4.02 -0.53 7.16
CA PHE A 18 3.21 -0.43 5.95
C PHE A 18 4.03 -0.73 4.68
N ARG A 19 3.48 -1.52 3.76
CA ARG A 19 4.12 -1.88 2.48
C ARG A 19 3.13 -1.82 1.33
N GLY A 20 3.65 -1.71 0.10
CA GLY A 20 2.85 -1.77 -1.12
C GLY A 20 1.67 -0.79 -1.13
N HIS A 21 0.48 -1.28 -1.49
CA HIS A 21 -0.72 -0.44 -1.54
C HIS A 21 -1.08 0.15 -0.17
N ALA A 22 -0.89 -0.60 0.91
CA ALA A 22 -1.19 -0.11 2.26
C ALA A 22 -0.30 1.08 2.65
N LEU A 23 0.96 1.13 2.18
CA LEU A 23 1.83 2.29 2.38
C LEU A 23 1.30 3.51 1.64
N THR A 24 0.94 3.37 0.37
CA THR A 24 0.34 4.45 -0.43
C THR A 24 -0.93 5.00 0.24
N THR A 25 -1.82 4.11 0.68
CA THR A 25 -3.07 4.49 1.33
C THR A 25 -2.82 5.17 2.67
N ALA A 26 -1.90 4.66 3.50
CA ALA A 26 -1.54 5.27 4.78
C ALA A 26 -1.01 6.70 4.61
N VAL A 27 -0.13 6.94 3.62
CA VAL A 27 0.40 8.29 3.32
C VAL A 27 -0.72 9.23 2.86
N ALA A 28 -1.58 8.76 1.96
CA ALA A 28 -2.70 9.56 1.46
C ALA A 28 -3.72 9.92 2.55
N VAL A 29 -4.00 8.99 3.47
CA VAL A 29 -4.84 9.22 4.65
C VAL A 29 -4.19 10.25 5.57
N ALA A 30 -2.91 10.11 5.91
CA ALA A 30 -2.23 11.08 6.79
C ALA A 30 -2.26 12.51 6.21
N MET A 31 -2.05 12.64 4.90
CA MET A 31 -2.14 13.92 4.21
C MET A 31 -3.55 14.52 4.24
N ALA A 32 -4.59 13.69 4.11
CA ALA A 32 -5.98 14.13 4.19
C ALA A 32 -6.41 14.50 5.62
N GLU A 33 -5.95 13.75 6.62
CA GLU A 33 -6.28 13.94 8.04
C GLU A 33 -5.62 15.20 8.63
N SER A 34 -4.34 15.44 8.32
CA SER A 34 -3.53 16.45 9.02
C SER A 34 -2.87 17.48 8.11
N GLY A 35 -2.94 17.31 6.79
CA GLY A 35 -2.14 18.11 5.84
C GLY A 35 -0.62 17.94 6.04
N GLY A 36 -0.19 16.85 6.69
CA GLY A 36 1.21 16.61 7.06
C GLY A 36 1.65 17.31 8.35
N ASN A 37 0.73 17.91 9.12
CA ASN A 37 1.08 18.50 10.40
C ASN A 37 1.20 17.42 11.51
N ALA A 38 2.42 17.08 11.90
CA ALA A 38 2.69 16.11 12.97
C ALA A 38 2.15 16.55 14.34
N HIS A 39 1.87 17.85 14.54
CA HIS A 39 1.29 18.40 15.78
C HIS A 39 -0.21 18.69 15.63
N ALA A 40 -0.89 18.14 14.62
CA ALA A 40 -2.32 18.29 14.46
C ALA A 40 -3.07 17.68 15.67
N HIS A 41 -3.99 18.44 16.25
CA HIS A 41 -4.84 18.00 17.35
C HIS A 41 -6.27 18.48 17.11
N ASN A 42 -7.22 17.55 17.09
CA ASN A 42 -8.64 17.86 17.12
C ASN A 42 -9.21 17.42 18.47
N GLY A 43 -9.41 18.38 19.38
CA GLY A 43 -10.00 18.15 20.70
C GLY A 43 -11.49 18.44 20.79
N THR A 44 -12.19 18.60 19.66
CA THR A 44 -13.63 18.91 19.65
C THR A 44 -14.43 17.60 19.66
N PRO A 45 -15.21 17.31 20.72
CA PRO A 45 -16.04 16.11 20.76
C PRO A 45 -16.95 16.02 19.51
N PRO A 46 -17.12 14.83 18.91
CA PRO A 46 -16.74 13.49 19.40
C PRO A 46 -15.31 13.04 19.05
N ASP A 47 -14.38 13.96 18.80
CA ASP A 47 -12.97 13.64 18.55
C ASP A 47 -12.03 14.14 19.65
N ASN A 48 -11.00 13.34 19.92
CA ASN A 48 -9.79 13.76 20.61
C ASN A 48 -8.58 13.13 19.91
N SER A 49 -8.28 13.62 18.70
CA SER A 49 -7.43 12.95 17.72
C SER A 49 -6.08 13.65 17.55
N TYR A 50 -5.00 12.87 17.49
CA TYR A 50 -3.62 13.39 17.54
C TYR A 50 -2.76 12.95 16.35
N GLY A 51 -1.92 13.87 15.89
CA GLY A 51 -0.83 13.62 14.96
C GLY A 51 -1.25 13.43 13.50
N LEU A 52 -0.31 12.93 12.70
CA LEU A 52 -0.42 12.76 11.25
C LEU A 52 -1.64 11.93 10.83
N TRP A 53 -1.92 10.83 11.53
CA TRP A 53 -3.03 9.91 11.25
C TRP A 53 -4.24 10.13 12.15
N GLN A 54 -4.31 11.26 12.87
CA GLN A 54 -5.44 11.63 13.73
C GLN A 54 -5.93 10.47 14.61
N VAL A 55 -5.03 9.91 15.41
CA VAL A 55 -5.33 8.79 16.31
C VAL A 55 -6.25 9.27 17.42
N ASN A 56 -7.53 8.87 17.38
CA ASN A 56 -8.54 9.23 18.38
C ASN A 56 -8.26 8.63 19.77
N MET A 57 -8.27 9.47 20.80
CA MET A 57 -8.03 9.13 22.20
C MET A 57 -9.21 9.55 23.10
N LEU A 58 -10.40 9.72 22.54
CA LEU A 58 -11.58 10.17 23.28
C LEU A 58 -12.08 9.10 24.26
N GLY A 59 -12.41 9.51 25.48
CA GLY A 59 -13.04 8.65 26.48
C GLY A 59 -12.20 7.41 26.82
N SER A 60 -12.83 6.24 26.80
CA SER A 60 -12.19 4.95 27.12
C SER A 60 -11.16 4.49 26.07
N LEU A 61 -11.20 5.05 24.84
CA LEU A 61 -10.18 4.74 23.82
C LEU A 61 -8.80 5.22 24.23
N GLY A 62 -8.71 6.35 24.93
CA GLY A 62 -7.43 6.93 25.35
C GLY A 62 -6.61 5.98 26.22
N PRO A 63 -7.12 5.55 27.40
CA PRO A 63 -6.44 4.57 28.24
C PRO A 63 -6.11 3.26 27.51
N ALA A 64 -7.07 2.69 26.77
CA ALA A 64 -6.86 1.42 26.06
C ALA A 64 -5.74 1.50 25.00
N ARG A 65 -5.69 2.60 24.23
CA ARG A 65 -4.64 2.80 23.21
C ARG A 65 -3.29 3.11 23.83
N ARG A 66 -3.23 3.82 24.97
CA ARG A 66 -1.97 4.02 25.69
C ARG A 66 -1.37 2.71 26.16
N GLU A 67 -2.18 1.82 26.70
CA GLU A 67 -1.75 0.47 27.06
C GLU A 67 -1.31 -0.33 25.82
N GLN A 68 -2.14 -0.34 24.78
CA GLN A 68 -1.88 -1.09 23.54
C GLN A 68 -0.60 -0.65 22.82
N PHE A 69 -0.30 0.65 22.82
CA PHE A 69 0.83 1.23 22.10
C PHE A 69 2.01 1.62 22.99
N HIS A 70 1.93 1.26 24.28
CA HIS A 70 2.96 1.56 25.29
C HIS A 70 3.31 3.07 25.36
N LEU A 71 2.28 3.91 25.42
CA LEU A 71 2.42 5.38 25.50
C LEU A 71 2.22 5.83 26.95
N ASP A 72 3.13 6.65 27.46
CA ASP A 72 3.00 7.27 28.78
C ASP A 72 1.96 8.41 28.74
N SER A 73 1.82 9.09 27.60
CA SER A 73 0.87 10.18 27.41
C SER A 73 0.37 10.33 25.96
N ASN A 74 -0.79 10.98 25.79
CA ASN A 74 -1.30 11.28 24.44
C ASN A 74 -0.37 12.18 23.61
N LYS A 75 0.51 12.97 24.26
CA LYS A 75 1.43 13.89 23.57
C LYS A 75 2.46 13.16 22.73
N GLU A 76 2.76 11.90 23.06
CA GLU A 76 3.67 11.07 22.26
C GLU A 76 3.12 10.79 20.86
N LEU A 77 1.80 10.89 20.65
CA LEU A 77 1.20 10.80 19.31
C LEU A 77 1.53 12.00 18.41
N PHE A 78 2.20 13.05 18.91
CA PHE A 78 2.81 14.08 18.07
C PHE A 78 4.17 13.65 17.50
N ASN A 79 4.79 12.60 18.05
CA ASN A 79 5.92 11.95 17.42
C ASN A 79 5.43 11.14 16.22
N ALA A 80 5.97 11.42 15.04
CA ALA A 80 5.55 10.78 13.79
C ALA A 80 5.75 9.25 13.78
N ASP A 81 6.79 8.73 14.44
CA ASP A 81 7.03 7.29 14.53
C ASP A 81 5.99 6.60 15.42
N GLU A 82 5.72 7.14 16.61
CA GLU A 82 4.70 6.57 17.51
C GLU A 82 3.30 6.66 16.90
N ASN A 83 2.98 7.77 16.24
CA ASN A 83 1.72 7.93 15.52
C ASN A 83 1.59 6.93 14.36
N ALA A 84 2.66 6.67 13.62
CA ALA A 84 2.68 5.69 12.53
C ALA A 84 2.47 4.25 13.04
N LYS A 85 3.10 3.87 14.17
CA LYS A 85 2.90 2.56 14.79
C LYS A 85 1.46 2.35 15.23
N ALA A 86 0.86 3.34 15.89
CA ALA A 86 -0.54 3.31 16.28
C ALA A 86 -1.46 3.16 15.06
N ALA A 87 -1.22 3.94 13.99
CA ALA A 87 -1.98 3.83 12.74
C ALA A 87 -1.83 2.45 12.08
N TYR A 88 -0.63 1.85 12.10
CA TYR A 88 -0.40 0.51 11.57
C TYR A 88 -1.20 -0.55 12.33
N ALA A 89 -1.22 -0.48 13.66
CA ALA A 89 -2.03 -1.38 14.47
C ALA A 89 -3.54 -1.18 14.25
N ILE A 90 -4.03 0.06 14.26
CA ILE A 90 -5.46 0.40 14.05
C ILE A 90 -5.95 -0.07 12.68
N SER A 91 -5.10 0.02 11.65
CA SER A 91 -5.43 -0.44 10.30
C SER A 91 -5.40 -1.96 10.12
N SER A 92 -5.35 -2.73 11.21
CA SER A 92 -5.15 -4.17 11.18
C SER A 92 -3.91 -4.57 10.37
N HIS A 93 -2.81 -3.85 10.59
CA HIS A 93 -1.54 -4.01 9.88
C HIS A 93 -1.65 -3.69 8.38
N GLY A 94 -2.39 -2.63 8.04
CA GLY A 94 -2.60 -2.17 6.66
C GLY A 94 -3.65 -2.94 5.87
N LYS A 95 -4.48 -3.75 6.53
CA LYS A 95 -5.54 -4.54 5.89
C LYS A 95 -6.85 -3.76 5.73
N SER A 96 -7.12 -2.78 6.60
CA SER A 96 -8.34 -1.98 6.55
C SER A 96 -8.08 -0.54 6.99
N PHE A 97 -8.66 0.42 6.27
CA PHE A 97 -8.61 1.85 6.59
C PHE A 97 -10.00 2.43 6.92
N GLU A 98 -11.01 1.57 7.13
CA GLU A 98 -12.37 1.95 7.55
C GLU A 98 -12.43 2.85 8.79
N PRO A 99 -11.52 2.76 9.79
CA PRO A 99 -11.53 3.67 10.94
C PRO A 99 -11.32 5.15 10.59
N TRP A 100 -10.83 5.49 9.40
CA TRP A 100 -10.57 6.87 8.98
C TRP A 100 -11.69 7.40 8.07
N SER A 101 -12.35 8.46 8.51
CA SER A 101 -13.42 9.09 7.72
C SER A 101 -12.89 9.65 6.39
N THR A 102 -11.66 10.16 6.37
CA THR A 102 -11.00 10.64 5.14
C THR A 102 -10.77 9.54 4.11
N TYR A 103 -10.71 8.28 4.55
CA TYR A 103 -10.69 7.11 3.68
C TYR A 103 -12.09 6.80 3.13
N THR A 104 -13.08 6.66 4.01
CA THR A 104 -14.43 6.24 3.65
C THR A 104 -15.20 7.28 2.83
N ASN A 105 -14.99 8.57 3.09
CA ASN A 105 -15.56 9.67 2.29
C ASN A 105 -14.75 9.99 1.01
N GLY A 106 -13.60 9.33 0.82
CA GLY A 106 -12.76 9.46 -0.37
C GLY A 106 -11.86 10.71 -0.43
N ALA A 107 -11.77 11.52 0.63
CA ALA A 107 -10.90 12.70 0.67
C ALA A 107 -9.42 12.36 0.38
N TYR A 108 -8.94 11.21 0.87
CA TYR A 108 -7.57 10.72 0.63
C TYR A 108 -7.22 10.58 -0.85
N LYS A 109 -8.20 10.39 -1.74
CA LYS A 109 -7.97 10.17 -3.18
C LYS A 109 -7.25 11.34 -3.84
N LYS A 110 -7.47 12.57 -3.35
CA LYS A 110 -6.78 13.78 -3.83
C LYS A 110 -5.27 13.73 -3.60
N HIS A 111 -4.81 12.92 -2.63
CA HIS A 111 -3.40 12.78 -2.26
C HIS A 111 -2.74 11.52 -2.85
N LEU A 112 -3.50 10.65 -3.52
CA LEU A 112 -2.98 9.35 -4.01
C LEU A 112 -1.80 9.49 -4.99
N ALA A 113 -1.79 10.51 -5.84
CA ALA A 113 -0.69 10.72 -6.79
C ALA A 113 0.64 11.00 -6.06
N ALA A 114 0.64 11.95 -5.12
CA ALA A 114 1.79 12.28 -4.30
C ALA A 114 2.19 11.11 -3.38
N ALA A 115 1.20 10.47 -2.75
CA ALA A 115 1.42 9.33 -1.88
C ALA A 115 2.04 8.12 -2.60
N LYS A 116 1.60 7.85 -3.84
CA LYS A 116 2.14 6.76 -4.66
C LYS A 116 3.61 7.02 -4.99
N LYS A 117 3.93 8.25 -5.43
CA LYS A 117 5.32 8.65 -5.70
C LYS A 117 6.20 8.47 -4.45
N ALA A 118 5.76 9.01 -3.31
CA ALA A 118 6.47 8.91 -2.05
C ALA A 118 6.69 7.45 -1.60
N ALA A 119 5.66 6.61 -1.70
CA ALA A 119 5.75 5.19 -1.34
C ALA A 119 6.71 4.41 -2.25
N GLU A 120 6.70 4.70 -3.56
CA GLU A 120 7.63 4.11 -4.51
C GLU A 120 9.07 4.53 -4.24
N ASP A 121 9.30 5.81 -3.95
CA ASP A 121 10.64 6.34 -3.68
C ASP A 121 11.21 5.72 -2.40
N VAL A 122 10.44 5.67 -1.31
CA VAL A 122 10.84 4.99 -0.07
C VAL A 122 11.14 3.50 -0.32
N ALA A 123 10.31 2.79 -1.08
CA ALA A 123 10.55 1.39 -1.39
C ALA A 123 11.85 1.16 -2.21
N LYS A 124 12.17 2.07 -3.13
CA LYS A 124 13.41 2.02 -3.94
C LYS A 124 14.65 2.32 -3.11
N HIS A 125 14.60 3.34 -2.25
CA HIS A 125 15.74 3.78 -1.46
C HIS A 125 16.03 2.86 -0.26
N HIS A 126 15.01 2.23 0.33
CA HIS A 126 15.23 1.21 1.36
C HIS A 126 15.51 -0.19 0.79
N GLY A 127 15.28 -0.42 -0.51
CA GLY A 127 15.71 -1.61 -1.26
C GLY A 127 17.12 -1.51 -1.85
N LYS A 128 17.70 -0.31 -1.94
CA LYS A 128 19.09 -0.04 -2.32
C LYS A 128 19.82 0.60 -1.14
N ALA A 129 20.42 -0.20 -0.27
CA ALA A 129 21.34 0.32 0.74
C ALA A 129 22.57 0.93 0.04
N THR A 130 22.54 2.23 -0.24
CA THR A 130 23.72 3.01 -0.61
C THR A 130 24.45 3.44 0.66
N HIS A 131 25.70 2.99 0.77
CA HIS A 131 26.77 3.62 1.53
C HIS A 131 26.68 5.16 1.48
N HIS A 132 26.41 5.79 2.62
CA HIS A 132 26.80 7.19 2.83
C HIS A 132 28.17 7.22 3.51
N LYS A 133 29.17 7.63 2.72
CA LYS A 133 30.50 8.05 3.17
C LYS A 133 30.37 9.46 3.74
N GLY A 134 30.72 9.64 5.01
CA GLY A 134 30.83 10.94 5.69
C GLY A 134 31.55 10.79 7.03
N SER A 135 32.77 11.31 7.10
CA SER A 135 33.80 11.09 8.13
C SER A 135 33.52 11.69 9.52
N SER A 136 33.86 10.96 10.60
CA SER A 136 34.93 11.33 11.57
C SER A 136 34.87 10.52 12.88
N HIS A 137 35.98 9.81 13.18
CA HIS A 137 36.52 9.38 14.49
C HIS A 137 35.65 8.48 15.40
N ASP A 138 35.99 7.19 15.49
CA ASP A 138 36.71 6.61 16.66
C ASP A 138 37.12 5.15 16.36
N LYS A 139 38.25 4.70 16.95
CA LYS A 139 38.83 3.36 16.77
C LYS A 139 38.09 2.32 17.62
N GLY A 140 37.69 1.21 17.01
CA GLY A 140 37.26 0.02 17.74
C GLY A 140 37.22 -1.21 16.84
N HIS A 141 38.22 -2.07 16.96
CA HIS A 141 38.24 -3.38 16.31
C HIS A 141 37.15 -4.28 16.89
N HIS A 142 36.24 -4.83 16.06
CA HIS A 142 35.70 -6.17 16.27
C HIS A 142 35.34 -6.83 14.94
N LYS A 143 35.86 -8.06 14.79
CA LYS A 143 35.72 -8.97 13.65
C LYS A 143 34.38 -9.70 13.79
N GLY A 144 33.50 -9.62 12.80
CA GLY A 144 32.22 -10.33 12.78
C GLY A 144 31.82 -10.70 11.35
N ASN A 145 31.92 -11.99 11.04
CA ASN A 145 31.51 -12.60 9.78
C ASN A 145 29.99 -12.83 9.81
N GLY A 146 29.27 -12.43 8.76
CA GLY A 146 27.82 -12.66 8.68
C GLY A 146 27.21 -12.09 7.40
N HIS A 147 27.18 -12.92 6.35
CA HIS A 147 26.32 -12.75 5.18
C HIS A 147 24.86 -12.56 5.60
N ASP A 148 24.15 -11.61 4.99
CA ASP A 148 22.73 -11.72 4.57
C ASP A 148 22.26 -10.37 4.00
N GLY A 149 22.74 -10.06 2.79
CA GLY A 149 22.16 -9.00 1.96
C GLY A 149 20.85 -9.49 1.35
N TYR A 150 19.77 -8.73 1.54
CA TYR A 150 18.44 -9.01 1.01
C TYR A 150 18.46 -9.14 -0.53
N ARG A 151 18.56 -10.38 -1.04
CA ARG A 151 18.40 -10.69 -2.46
C ARG A 151 16.91 -10.81 -2.73
N VAL A 152 16.37 -9.95 -3.59
CA VAL A 152 15.04 -10.17 -4.16
C VAL A 152 15.16 -11.36 -5.11
N ASP A 153 14.57 -12.49 -4.74
CA ASP A 153 14.53 -13.69 -5.58
C ASP A 153 13.63 -13.42 -6.81
N PRO A 154 14.19 -13.44 -8.05
CA PRO A 154 13.41 -13.26 -9.28
C PRO A 154 12.26 -14.27 -9.42
N GLY A 155 12.34 -15.44 -8.75
CA GLY A 155 11.30 -16.43 -8.68
C GLY A 155 10.00 -15.94 -8.03
N GLN A 156 10.09 -15.01 -7.06
CA GLN A 156 8.92 -14.45 -6.38
C GLN A 156 8.08 -13.57 -7.32
N PHE A 157 8.70 -12.82 -8.24
CA PHE A 157 7.97 -12.03 -9.24
C PHE A 157 7.14 -12.88 -10.19
N HIS A 158 7.67 -14.06 -10.55
CA HIS A 158 6.92 -15.03 -11.36
C HIS A 158 5.72 -15.58 -10.59
N THR A 159 5.89 -15.87 -9.30
CA THR A 159 4.80 -16.30 -8.42
C THR A 159 3.71 -15.23 -8.29
N TYR A 160 4.06 -13.96 -8.13
CA TYR A 160 3.09 -12.86 -8.05
C TYR A 160 2.36 -12.64 -9.38
N THR A 161 3.07 -12.66 -10.51
CA THR A 161 2.47 -12.54 -11.84
C THR A 161 1.48 -13.69 -12.11
N LYS A 162 1.85 -14.93 -11.74
CA LYS A 162 0.94 -16.08 -11.84
C LYS A 162 -0.30 -15.93 -10.97
N LYS A 163 -0.15 -15.49 -9.72
CA LYS A 163 -1.27 -15.25 -8.80
C LYS A 163 -2.21 -14.16 -9.32
N ALA A 164 -1.68 -13.05 -9.85
CA ALA A 164 -2.49 -11.99 -10.44
C ALA A 164 -3.27 -12.46 -11.68
N GLY A 165 -2.62 -13.26 -12.54
CA GLY A 165 -3.28 -13.88 -13.70
C GLY A 165 -4.39 -14.85 -13.30
N HIS A 166 -4.17 -15.66 -12.25
CA HIS A 166 -5.16 -16.59 -11.71
C HIS A 166 -6.39 -15.85 -11.18
N VAL A 167 -6.18 -14.83 -10.33
CA VAL A 167 -7.27 -14.01 -9.78
C VAL A 167 -8.07 -13.32 -10.89
N ALA A 168 -7.40 -12.78 -11.91
CA ALA A 168 -8.09 -12.19 -13.06
C ALA A 168 -8.93 -13.21 -13.84
N GLY A 169 -8.46 -14.45 -13.96
CA GLY A 169 -9.18 -15.56 -14.58
C GLY A 169 -10.39 -16.00 -13.76
N GLU A 170 -10.24 -16.13 -12.45
CA GLU A 170 -11.32 -16.48 -11.52
C GLU A 170 -12.41 -15.41 -11.49
N LEU A 171 -12.02 -14.12 -11.42
CA LEU A 171 -12.98 -13.00 -11.47
C LEU A 171 -13.79 -13.03 -12.76
N ARG A 172 -13.15 -13.30 -13.91
CA ARG A 172 -13.86 -13.42 -15.19
C ARG A 172 -14.81 -14.61 -15.22
N SER A 173 -14.39 -15.76 -14.69
CA SER A 173 -15.20 -16.99 -14.64
C SER A 173 -16.38 -16.89 -13.68
N VAL A 174 -16.19 -16.25 -12.52
CA VAL A 174 -17.26 -16.01 -11.55
C VAL A 174 -18.22 -14.96 -12.10
N GLY A 175 -17.70 -13.87 -12.66
CA GLY A 175 -18.51 -12.84 -13.31
C GLY A 175 -19.42 -13.41 -14.39
N SER A 176 -18.88 -14.23 -15.31
CA SER A 176 -19.70 -14.81 -16.39
C SER A 176 -20.75 -15.81 -15.86
N ARG A 177 -20.39 -16.66 -14.89
CA ARG A 177 -21.33 -17.64 -14.30
C ARG A 177 -22.45 -16.98 -13.51
N THR A 178 -22.14 -16.00 -12.67
CA THR A 178 -23.15 -15.29 -11.87
C THR A 178 -24.08 -14.46 -12.75
N VAL A 179 -23.54 -13.78 -13.77
CA VAL A 179 -24.36 -13.00 -14.72
C VAL A 179 -25.29 -13.91 -15.51
N HIS A 180 -24.81 -15.06 -15.99
CA HIS A 180 -25.67 -16.04 -16.67
C HIS A 180 -26.75 -16.63 -15.75
N ALA A 181 -26.40 -16.97 -14.51
CA ALA A 181 -27.36 -17.51 -13.55
C ALA A 181 -28.46 -16.49 -13.19
N VAL A 182 -28.09 -15.24 -12.90
CA VAL A 182 -29.05 -14.18 -12.56
C VAL A 182 -29.94 -13.84 -13.76
N THR A 183 -29.38 -13.79 -14.97
CA THR A 183 -30.17 -13.53 -16.19
C THR A 183 -31.15 -14.68 -16.50
N GLY A 184 -30.75 -15.93 -16.23
CA GLY A 184 -31.62 -17.10 -16.37
C GLY A 184 -32.76 -17.11 -15.35
N ILE A 185 -32.43 -16.93 -14.06
CA ILE A 185 -33.41 -16.87 -12.96
C ILE A 185 -34.44 -15.75 -13.18
N ALA A 186 -34.00 -14.59 -13.70
CA ALA A 186 -34.88 -13.46 -13.97
C ALA A 186 -35.96 -13.78 -15.03
N LYS A 187 -35.59 -14.51 -16.09
CA LYS A 187 -36.53 -14.94 -17.13
C LYS A 187 -37.48 -16.02 -16.62
N ASP A 188 -36.97 -16.95 -15.84
CA ASP A 188 -37.74 -18.13 -15.40
C ASP A 188 -38.66 -17.83 -14.20
N SER A 189 -38.28 -16.89 -13.32
CA SER A 189 -38.98 -16.67 -12.04
C SER A 189 -40.08 -15.61 -12.09
N PHE A 190 -40.02 -14.67 -13.04
CA PHE A 190 -40.95 -13.54 -13.07
C PHE A 190 -41.95 -13.58 -14.23
N GLY A 191 -41.75 -14.46 -15.22
CA GLY A 191 -42.68 -14.69 -16.33
C GLY A 191 -43.16 -13.40 -17.01
N LYS A 192 -44.40 -13.40 -17.51
CA LYS A 192 -45.01 -12.23 -18.19
C LYS A 192 -45.10 -10.98 -17.31
N VAL A 193 -45.31 -11.14 -16.00
CA VAL A 193 -45.46 -9.99 -15.08
C VAL A 193 -44.12 -9.26 -14.89
N GLY A 194 -43.01 -9.99 -14.88
CA GLY A 194 -41.67 -9.40 -14.86
C GLY A 194 -41.28 -8.67 -16.15
N GLU A 195 -41.79 -9.15 -17.29
CA GLU A 195 -41.62 -8.50 -18.60
C GLU A 195 -42.47 -7.23 -18.70
N GLU A 196 -43.76 -7.30 -18.33
CA GLU A 196 -44.68 -6.15 -18.41
C GLU A 196 -44.31 -5.01 -17.47
N THR A 197 -43.62 -5.31 -16.37
CA THR A 197 -43.16 -4.30 -15.39
C THR A 197 -41.76 -3.76 -15.69
N GLY A 198 -41.04 -4.32 -16.67
CA GLY A 198 -39.66 -3.95 -17.00
C GLY A 198 -38.62 -4.38 -15.94
N PHE A 199 -39.02 -5.14 -14.93
CA PHE A 199 -38.12 -5.59 -13.87
C PHE A 199 -37.07 -6.59 -14.38
N ALA A 200 -37.45 -7.48 -15.30
CA ALA A 200 -36.52 -8.42 -15.92
C ALA A 200 -35.42 -7.71 -16.72
N ASP A 201 -35.79 -6.62 -17.42
CA ASP A 201 -34.84 -5.78 -18.17
C ASP A 201 -33.91 -5.02 -17.23
N ALA A 202 -34.44 -4.40 -16.17
CA ALA A 202 -33.65 -3.69 -15.16
C ALA A 202 -32.64 -4.62 -14.46
N LEU A 203 -33.05 -5.85 -14.13
CA LEU A 203 -32.17 -6.85 -13.52
C LEU A 203 -31.10 -7.35 -14.52
N GLY A 204 -31.45 -7.45 -15.80
CA GLY A 204 -30.51 -7.73 -16.88
C GLY A 204 -29.46 -6.62 -17.05
N ASP A 205 -29.88 -5.35 -17.00
CA ASP A 205 -28.99 -4.19 -17.07
C ASP A 205 -28.06 -4.10 -15.88
N PHE A 206 -28.58 -4.35 -14.67
CA PHE A 206 -27.80 -4.46 -13.46
C PHE A 206 -26.73 -5.55 -13.57
N SER A 207 -27.11 -6.73 -14.07
CA SER A 207 -26.18 -7.85 -14.27
C SER A 207 -25.07 -7.50 -15.28
N ARG A 208 -25.41 -6.85 -16.40
CA ARG A 208 -24.43 -6.34 -17.38
C ARG A 208 -23.52 -5.25 -16.82
N SER A 209 -24.02 -4.44 -15.88
CA SER A 209 -23.21 -3.43 -15.18
C SER A 209 -22.18 -4.09 -14.26
N LEU A 210 -22.59 -5.09 -13.48
CA LEU A 210 -21.69 -5.88 -12.64
C LEU A 210 -20.63 -6.61 -13.48
N GLU A 211 -21.01 -7.20 -14.61
CA GLU A 211 -20.06 -7.85 -15.52
C GLU A 211 -18.96 -6.89 -15.98
N ARG A 212 -19.34 -5.67 -16.38
CA ARG A 212 -18.41 -4.63 -16.81
C ARG A 212 -17.46 -4.19 -15.69
N GLN A 213 -17.96 -4.08 -14.46
CA GLN A 213 -17.15 -3.74 -13.29
C GLN A 213 -16.13 -4.84 -12.95
N VAL A 214 -16.57 -6.11 -13.00
CA VAL A 214 -15.69 -7.26 -12.78
C VAL A 214 -14.63 -7.37 -13.88
N ALA A 215 -15.02 -7.15 -15.14
CA ALA A 215 -14.10 -7.14 -16.27
C ALA A 215 -13.06 -6.01 -16.19
N ALA A 216 -13.47 -4.80 -15.78
CA ALA A 216 -12.56 -3.68 -15.55
C ALA A 216 -11.55 -3.99 -14.43
N THR A 217 -12.02 -4.56 -13.32
CA THR A 217 -11.16 -5.00 -12.20
C THR A 217 -10.15 -6.06 -12.65
N GLY A 218 -10.59 -7.03 -13.45
CA GLY A 218 -9.70 -8.04 -14.05
C GLY A 218 -8.63 -7.42 -14.96
N LYS A 219 -8.97 -6.42 -15.77
CA LYS A 219 -7.99 -5.68 -16.61
C LYS A 219 -6.97 -4.93 -15.76
N THR A 220 -7.38 -4.30 -14.67
CA THR A 220 -6.46 -3.63 -13.73
C THR A 220 -5.50 -4.63 -13.10
N ALA A 221 -5.98 -5.81 -12.69
CA ALA A 221 -5.12 -6.88 -12.15
C ALA A 221 -4.11 -7.39 -13.19
N GLN A 222 -4.53 -7.53 -14.45
CA GLN A 222 -3.63 -7.90 -15.56
C GLN A 222 -2.57 -6.82 -15.84
N GLY A 223 -2.96 -5.55 -15.83
CA GLY A 223 -2.04 -4.42 -15.99
C GLY A 223 -1.01 -4.35 -14.86
N LEU A 224 -1.42 -4.67 -13.64
CA LEU A 224 -0.48 -4.78 -12.51
C LEU A 224 0.51 -5.93 -12.72
N GLY A 225 0.05 -7.09 -13.18
CA GLY A 225 0.91 -8.23 -13.50
C GLY A 225 1.93 -7.92 -14.60
N SER A 226 1.52 -7.19 -15.66
CA SER A 226 2.44 -6.80 -16.75
C SER A 226 3.48 -5.78 -16.29
N GLN A 227 3.10 -4.82 -15.46
CA GLN A 227 4.03 -3.85 -14.86
C GLN A 227 5.05 -4.55 -13.95
N ILE A 228 4.62 -5.52 -13.15
CA ILE A 228 5.52 -6.32 -12.30
C ILE A 228 6.48 -7.15 -13.15
N SER A 229 5.99 -7.77 -14.23
CA SER A 229 6.83 -8.53 -15.18
C SER A 229 7.87 -7.63 -15.86
N GLN A 230 7.48 -6.41 -16.26
CA GLN A 230 8.39 -5.44 -16.85
C GLN A 230 9.45 -4.99 -15.85
N ALA A 231 9.07 -4.74 -14.60
CA ALA A 231 10.00 -4.40 -13.54
C ALA A 231 11.02 -5.54 -13.32
N ALA A 232 10.58 -6.80 -13.28
CA ALA A 232 11.45 -7.96 -13.14
C ALA A 232 12.48 -8.07 -14.28
N LYS A 233 12.07 -7.84 -15.53
CA LYS A 233 12.98 -7.81 -16.69
C LYS A 233 14.03 -6.70 -16.59
N THR A 234 13.62 -5.50 -16.18
CA THR A 234 14.55 -4.38 -15.97
C THR A 234 15.55 -4.68 -14.86
N TYR A 235 15.13 -5.34 -13.77
CA TYR A 235 16.04 -5.79 -12.72
C TYR A 235 17.05 -6.83 -13.21
N GLN A 236 16.62 -7.83 -13.99
CA GLN A 236 17.52 -8.84 -14.58
C GLN A 236 18.56 -8.21 -15.53
N GLY A 237 18.14 -7.29 -16.40
CA GLY A 237 19.06 -6.59 -17.30
C GLY A 237 20.10 -5.75 -16.55
N HIS A 238 19.71 -5.11 -15.44
CA HIS A 238 20.66 -4.39 -14.59
C HIS A 238 21.68 -5.32 -13.92
N GLU A 239 21.31 -6.53 -13.48
CA GLU A 239 22.27 -7.49 -12.91
C GLU A 239 23.28 -7.99 -13.96
N GLU A 240 22.83 -8.20 -15.20
CA GLU A 240 23.72 -8.59 -16.32
C GLU A 240 24.71 -7.47 -16.68
N ASP A 241 24.23 -6.24 -16.83
CA ASP A 241 25.08 -5.09 -17.15
C ASP A 241 26.09 -4.79 -16.02
N THR A 242 25.65 -4.85 -14.76
CA THR A 242 26.53 -4.63 -13.61
C THR A 242 27.57 -5.75 -13.49
N GLY A 243 27.20 -7.00 -13.79
CA GLY A 243 28.12 -8.13 -13.84
C GLY A 243 29.16 -8.02 -14.96
N LEU A 244 28.80 -7.40 -16.09
CA LEU A 244 29.72 -7.13 -17.20
C LEU A 244 30.68 -5.98 -16.89
N GLU A 245 30.22 -4.92 -16.21
CA GLU A 245 31.07 -3.82 -15.75
C GLU A 245 32.09 -4.27 -14.68
N LEU A 246 31.67 -5.10 -13.73
CA LEU A 246 32.55 -5.66 -12.70
C LEU A 246 33.65 -6.54 -13.32
N LYS A 247 33.31 -7.38 -14.30
CA LYS A 247 34.31 -8.17 -15.06
C LYS A 247 35.29 -7.31 -15.85
N LYS A 248 34.86 -6.15 -16.36
CA LYS A 248 35.75 -5.20 -17.06
C LYS A 248 36.68 -4.46 -16.10
N PHE A 249 36.24 -4.19 -14.86
CA PHE A 249 37.09 -3.59 -13.83
C PHE A 249 38.16 -4.55 -13.32
N ASP A 250 37.81 -5.82 -13.05
CA ASP A 250 38.78 -6.84 -12.63
C ASP A 250 39.84 -7.11 -13.73
N ALA A 251 39.46 -7.10 -15.01
CA ALA A 251 40.40 -7.30 -16.11
C ALA A 251 41.41 -6.15 -16.28
N LYS A 252 41.07 -4.92 -15.85
CA LYS A 252 41.98 -3.76 -15.90
C LYS A 252 42.89 -3.65 -14.67
N GLY A 253 42.48 -4.18 -13.53
CA GLY A 253 43.28 -4.16 -12.30
C GLY A 253 44.42 -5.19 -12.26
N VAL A 254 44.40 -6.20 -13.12
CA VAL A 254 45.40 -7.29 -13.18
C VAL A 254 46.52 -7.01 -14.20
N LEU A 255 46.42 -5.94 -14.99
CA LEU A 255 47.40 -5.57 -16.03
C LEU A 255 48.10 -4.21 -15.78
N GLY A 256 48.05 -3.69 -14.56
CA GLY A 256 48.71 -2.44 -14.14
C GLY A 256 49.81 -2.68 -13.13
#